data_AF-A0A8H6S0H8-F1
#
_entry.id   AF-A0A8H6S0H8-F1
#
_cell.length_a   1.000
_cell.length_b   1.000
_cell.length_c   1.000
_cell.angle_alpha   90.00
_cell.angle_beta   90.00
_cell.angle_gamma   90.00
#
_symmetry.space_group_name_H-M   'P 1'
#
loop_
_entity.id
_entity.type
_entity.pdbx_description
1 polymer ?
#
loop_
_entity_poly.entity_id
_entity_poly.type
_entity_poly.pdbx_seq_one_letter_code
_entity_poly.pdbx_strand_id
1 'polypeptide(L)'
;MSLLSMNSTKRYLRVLFSFLRNSLRPMFRIVALNRSMRVVRPINASSSLQILAGNIYSVTETGVTVDDNFSRLLIVECLARMLHNASDNRPFNSSGTLPVIFDDDIATRGTWNFFRGLPVGTTRGYPDDVDTTCYALRVLPIDPIIANGVLDRILAFTESHPDKIIPVYFPEHCGDDNSSRCTILDPIVCVNALRCFAHYGRFDEPCLAPTKAYVGHVLREPALMLDGTRYYPSPDALPFFASLLVTELEARGPVHETFVQATTPLLQNYLVVSAEALVGASVDPLSVAMHLLAAYSLGLEIDCRTVQALEAAQLDTSAGWLCRYGRTGVRIANRSLTRLLVEEALGRRECSVLEAFLW
;
A
#
# COMPACT_ATOMS: atom_id res chain seq x y z
N MET A 1 36.09 -62.22 -42.12
CA MET A 1 35.28 -62.20 -40.88
C MET A 1 36.02 -61.35 -39.84
N SER A 2 35.54 -60.24 -39.27
CA SER A 2 34.55 -59.22 -39.62
C SER A 2 34.89 -58.03 -38.70
N LEU A 3 35.57 -57.01 -39.24
CA LEU A 3 35.86 -55.72 -38.60
C LEU A 3 34.71 -54.71 -38.82
N LEU A 4 33.50 -55.19 -39.12
CA LEU A 4 32.36 -54.39 -39.58
C LEU A 4 31.30 -54.08 -38.48
N SER A 5 31.61 -54.24 -37.19
CA SER A 5 30.62 -54.11 -36.10
C SER A 5 30.71 -52.82 -35.27
N MET A 6 31.78 -52.00 -35.36
CA MET A 6 31.93 -50.82 -34.49
C MET A 6 31.54 -49.46 -35.10
N ASN A 7 31.34 -49.37 -36.42
CA ASN A 7 31.04 -48.09 -37.10
C ASN A 7 29.54 -47.76 -37.16
N SER A 8 28.64 -48.74 -37.13
CA SER A 8 27.19 -48.54 -37.11
C SER A 8 26.71 -48.02 -35.76
N THR A 9 27.25 -48.53 -34.65
CA THR A 9 26.90 -48.10 -33.28
C THR A 9 27.34 -46.67 -32.99
N LYS A 10 28.52 -46.25 -33.48
CA LYS A 10 28.98 -44.85 -33.36
C LYS A 10 28.15 -43.87 -34.18
N ARG A 11 27.60 -44.30 -35.32
CA ARG A 11 26.72 -43.47 -36.17
C ARG A 11 25.33 -43.32 -35.55
N TYR A 12 24.79 -44.39 -34.97
CA TYR A 12 23.52 -44.36 -34.23
C TYR A 12 23.61 -43.48 -32.99
N LEU A 13 24.70 -43.58 -32.20
CA LEU A 13 24.90 -42.74 -31.02
C LEU A 13 25.09 -41.26 -31.37
N ARG A 14 25.73 -40.91 -32.50
CA ARG A 14 25.85 -39.51 -32.94
C ARG A 14 24.53 -38.91 -33.41
N VAL A 15 23.68 -39.69 -34.08
CA VAL A 15 22.34 -39.23 -34.48
C VAL A 15 21.45 -39.09 -33.25
N LEU A 16 21.51 -40.04 -32.30
CA LEU A 16 20.76 -39.97 -31.04
C LEU A 16 21.22 -38.78 -30.17
N PHE A 17 22.52 -38.50 -30.08
CA PHE A 17 23.04 -37.32 -29.39
C PHE A 17 22.69 -36.00 -30.09
N SER A 18 22.68 -35.96 -31.43
CA SER A 18 22.24 -34.78 -32.19
C SER A 18 20.74 -34.53 -32.02
N PHE A 19 19.93 -35.58 -32.02
CA PHE A 19 18.49 -35.51 -31.84
C PHE A 19 18.12 -35.13 -30.40
N LEU A 20 18.79 -35.69 -29.38
CA LEU A 20 18.63 -35.27 -27.98
C LEU A 20 19.12 -33.82 -27.77
N ARG A 21 20.25 -33.42 -28.37
CA ARG A 21 20.78 -32.05 -28.26
C ARG A 21 19.89 -31.00 -28.94
N ASN A 22 19.20 -31.35 -30.01
CA ASN A 22 18.30 -30.42 -30.72
C ASN A 22 16.84 -30.49 -30.23
N SER A 23 16.38 -31.63 -29.69
CA SER A 23 15.02 -31.78 -29.14
C SER A 23 14.90 -31.36 -27.68
N LEU A 24 16.01 -31.27 -26.93
CA LEU A 24 16.03 -30.77 -25.54
C LEU A 24 16.38 -29.27 -25.45
N ARG A 25 16.72 -28.62 -26.56
CA ARG A 25 16.98 -27.17 -26.62
C ARG A 25 15.75 -26.27 -26.42
N PRO A 26 14.50 -26.68 -26.74
CA PRO A 26 13.32 -25.92 -26.38
C PRO A 26 12.75 -26.30 -24.99
N MET A 27 13.28 -27.33 -24.32
CA MET A 27 12.67 -27.89 -23.10
C MET A 27 13.38 -27.46 -21.79
N PHE A 28 14.39 -26.60 -21.88
CA PHE A 28 15.07 -25.95 -20.74
C PHE A 28 15.10 -24.42 -20.85
N ARG A 29 14.10 -23.83 -21.53
CA ARG A 29 13.69 -22.44 -21.32
C ARG A 29 12.37 -22.50 -20.57
N ILE A 30 12.23 -21.77 -19.46
CA ILE A 30 11.18 -21.87 -18.40
C ILE A 30 11.59 -22.93 -17.37
N VAL A 31 12.08 -22.68 -16.15
CA VAL A 31 12.03 -21.55 -15.21
C VAL A 31 13.42 -21.41 -14.58
N ALA A 32 14.29 -20.58 -15.15
CA ALA A 32 15.35 -19.98 -14.38
C ALA A 32 14.87 -18.56 -14.08
N LEU A 33 14.09 -18.43 -13.00
CA LEU A 33 13.96 -17.15 -12.32
C LEU A 33 15.39 -16.70 -12.03
N ASN A 34 15.88 -15.73 -12.80
CA ASN A 34 17.02 -14.92 -12.41
C ASN A 34 16.63 -14.26 -11.08
N ARG A 35 16.88 -14.95 -9.98
CA ARG A 35 17.10 -14.32 -8.69
C ARG A 35 18.45 -13.64 -8.80
N SER A 36 18.47 -12.52 -9.52
CA SER A 36 19.46 -11.47 -9.31
C SER A 36 19.56 -11.28 -7.81
N MET A 37 20.75 -11.44 -7.23
CA MET A 37 20.97 -11.14 -5.82
C MET A 37 20.56 -9.68 -5.60
N ARG A 38 19.42 -9.50 -4.95
CA ARG A 38 18.88 -8.21 -4.53
C ARG A 38 19.83 -7.61 -3.51
N VAL A 39 20.67 -6.68 -3.92
CA VAL A 39 21.39 -5.82 -2.97
C VAL A 39 20.46 -4.66 -2.66
N VAL A 40 19.46 -4.92 -1.81
CA VAL A 40 18.76 -3.85 -1.10
C VAL A 40 19.83 -3.17 -0.24
N ARG A 41 20.12 -1.89 -0.48
CA ARG A 41 20.99 -1.15 0.45
C ARG A 41 20.30 -1.21 1.81
N PRO A 42 20.97 -1.68 2.89
CA PRO A 42 20.36 -1.72 4.20
C PRO A 42 19.96 -0.29 4.57
N ILE A 43 18.66 -0.05 4.70
CA ILE A 43 18.14 1.22 5.18
C ILE A 43 18.65 1.35 6.62
N ASN A 44 19.41 2.43 6.89
CA ASN A 44 20.08 2.59 8.16
C ASN A 44 19.03 2.87 9.25
N ALA A 45 18.71 1.89 10.09
CA ALA A 45 17.71 2.01 11.15
C ALA A 45 17.93 3.25 12.07
N SER A 46 19.17 3.74 12.17
CA SER A 46 19.50 4.96 12.91
C SER A 46 18.96 6.25 12.25
N SER A 47 18.84 6.32 10.92
CA SER A 47 18.23 7.48 10.24
C SER A 47 16.72 7.48 10.40
N SER A 48 16.07 6.32 10.29
CA SER A 48 14.61 6.19 10.45
C SER A 48 14.14 6.49 11.88
N LEU A 49 14.93 6.11 12.89
CA LEU A 49 14.64 6.47 14.29
C LEU A 49 14.84 7.97 14.59
N GLN A 50 15.79 8.63 13.92
CA GLN A 50 15.94 10.10 14.01
C GLN A 50 14.78 10.87 13.36
N ILE A 51 14.15 10.31 12.32
CA ILE A 51 12.94 10.90 11.68
C ILE A 51 11.75 10.95 12.64
N LEU A 52 11.68 10.01 13.59
CA LEU A 52 10.63 9.94 14.59
C LEU A 52 10.85 10.88 15.78
N ALA A 53 12.10 11.31 16.02
CA ALA A 53 12.49 12.06 17.21
C ALA A 53 11.97 13.51 17.30
N GLY A 54 11.02 13.94 16.45
CA GLY A 54 10.43 15.28 16.63
C GLY A 54 9.38 15.79 15.64
N ASN A 55 8.85 15.01 14.69
CA ASN A 55 7.98 15.57 13.65
C ASN A 55 6.80 14.67 13.21
N ILE A 56 6.23 13.92 14.14
CA ILE A 56 5.07 13.03 13.89
C ILE A 56 3.75 13.76 13.64
N TYR A 57 3.69 15.07 13.94
CA TYR A 57 2.50 15.89 13.75
C TYR A 57 2.31 16.26 12.28
N SER A 58 1.07 16.28 11.84
CA SER A 58 0.72 16.82 10.53
C SER A 58 0.56 18.33 10.60
N VAL A 59 0.55 18.99 9.44
CA VAL A 59 0.38 20.44 9.31
C VAL A 59 -0.58 20.73 8.17
N THR A 60 -1.55 21.62 8.38
CA THR A 60 -2.44 22.07 7.30
C THR A 60 -1.71 22.99 6.33
N GLU A 61 -2.24 23.20 5.12
CA GLU A 61 -1.68 24.20 4.20
C GLU A 61 -1.73 25.64 4.73
N THR A 62 -2.52 25.88 5.78
CA THR A 62 -2.58 27.15 6.51
C THR A 62 -1.57 27.23 7.67
N GLY A 63 -0.70 26.22 7.84
CA GLY A 63 0.34 26.19 8.87
C GLY A 63 -0.12 25.73 10.25
N VAL A 64 -1.33 25.20 10.38
CA VAL A 64 -1.87 24.74 11.66
C VAL A 64 -1.43 23.31 11.94
N THR A 65 -0.85 23.08 13.12
CA THR A 65 -0.46 21.74 13.56
C THR A 65 -1.67 20.88 13.84
N VAL A 66 -1.64 19.64 13.36
CA VAL A 66 -2.69 18.64 13.51
C VAL A 66 -2.10 17.42 14.21
N ASP A 67 -2.74 17.05 15.31
CA ASP A 67 -2.42 15.85 16.06
C ASP A 67 -3.32 14.69 15.60
N ASP A 68 -2.89 13.94 14.57
CA ASP A 68 -3.69 12.89 13.94
C ASP A 68 -3.22 11.47 14.27
N ASN A 69 -4.17 10.53 14.25
CA ASN A 69 -3.95 9.09 14.38
C ASN A 69 -3.49 8.48 13.05
N PHE A 70 -4.08 8.92 11.94
CA PHE A 70 -3.95 8.21 10.66
C PHE A 70 -2.51 8.20 10.12
N SER A 71 -1.84 9.36 10.05
CA SER A 71 -0.46 9.46 9.60
C SER A 71 0.49 8.68 10.51
N ARG A 72 0.21 8.65 11.82
CA ARG A 72 1.00 7.86 12.78
C ARG A 72 0.88 6.36 12.55
N LEU A 73 -0.34 5.88 12.28
CA LEU A 73 -0.58 4.47 11.94
C LEU A 73 0.16 4.08 10.65
N LEU A 74 0.16 4.96 9.64
CA LEU A 74 0.92 4.77 8.41
C LEU A 74 2.44 4.75 8.66
N ILE A 75 2.94 5.66 9.52
CA ILE A 75 4.34 5.69 9.93
C ILE A 75 4.74 4.36 10.58
N VAL A 76 3.93 3.86 11.53
CA VAL A 76 4.19 2.58 12.22
C VAL A 76 4.26 1.43 11.23
N GLU A 77 3.29 1.32 10.33
CA GLU A 77 3.31 0.26 9.32
C GLU A 77 4.52 0.37 8.38
N CYS A 78 4.82 1.58 7.91
CA CYS A 78 5.96 1.84 7.03
C CYS A 78 7.27 1.35 7.69
N LEU A 79 7.48 1.74 8.95
CA LEU A 79 8.65 1.29 9.73
C LEU A 79 8.66 -0.24 9.90
N ALA A 80 7.52 -0.86 10.20
CA ALA A 80 7.44 -2.31 10.32
C ALA A 80 7.88 -2.98 9.02
N ARG A 81 7.41 -2.52 7.85
CA ARG A 81 7.84 -3.05 6.54
C ARG A 81 9.33 -2.84 6.28
N MET A 82 9.85 -1.66 6.59
CA MET A 82 11.28 -1.33 6.42
C MET A 82 12.18 -2.20 7.32
N LEU A 83 11.76 -2.43 8.57
CA LEU A 83 12.49 -3.24 9.55
C LEU A 83 12.38 -4.74 9.26
N HIS A 84 11.23 -5.25 8.80
CA HIS A 84 11.07 -6.65 8.39
C HIS A 84 11.93 -7.03 7.17
N ASN A 85 12.25 -6.07 6.30
CA ASN A 85 13.17 -6.27 5.18
C ASN A 85 14.65 -6.24 5.60
N ALA A 86 14.96 -5.78 6.81
CA ALA A 86 16.26 -5.95 7.43
C ALA A 86 16.27 -7.32 8.13
N SER A 87 17.29 -8.14 7.88
CA SER A 87 17.45 -9.54 8.27
C SER A 87 17.35 -9.88 9.78
N ASP A 88 16.99 -8.94 10.65
CA ASP A 88 16.74 -9.18 12.08
C ASP A 88 15.24 -9.21 12.38
N ASN A 89 14.76 -10.43 12.57
CA ASN A 89 13.39 -10.76 12.89
C ASN A 89 13.02 -10.23 14.29
N ARG A 90 12.57 -8.96 14.36
CA ARG A 90 11.59 -8.41 15.32
C ARG A 90 11.50 -6.87 15.20
N PRO A 91 10.39 -6.29 14.72
CA PRO A 91 10.06 -4.87 14.96
C PRO A 91 9.66 -4.63 16.42
N PHE A 92 9.41 -5.71 17.16
CA PHE A 92 8.83 -5.71 18.49
C PHE A 92 9.82 -6.38 19.44
N ASN A 93 10.38 -5.61 20.38
CA ASN A 93 11.03 -6.21 21.55
C ASN A 93 10.02 -7.09 22.31
N SER A 94 10.49 -7.88 23.27
CA SER A 94 9.66 -8.73 24.13
C SER A 94 8.58 -7.96 24.94
N SER A 95 8.53 -6.63 24.80
CA SER A 95 7.53 -5.71 25.35
C SER A 95 6.64 -5.03 24.29
N GLY A 96 6.73 -5.39 23.01
CA GLY A 96 5.72 -5.13 21.98
C GLY A 96 5.49 -3.66 21.56
N THR A 97 6.31 -2.71 21.98
CA THR A 97 6.05 -1.29 21.74
C THR A 97 7.07 -0.69 20.78
N LEU A 98 6.61 -0.07 19.68
CA LEU A 98 7.22 1.20 19.27
C LEU A 98 6.89 2.16 20.41
N PRO A 99 7.84 2.44 21.32
CA PRO A 99 7.55 3.35 22.40
C PRO A 99 7.32 4.74 21.77
N VAL A 100 6.40 5.52 22.31
CA VAL A 100 6.15 6.95 22.03
C VAL A 100 5.01 7.31 21.06
N ILE A 101 4.46 6.40 20.24
CA ILE A 101 3.44 6.84 19.25
C ILE A 101 2.00 6.80 19.80
N PHE A 102 1.71 6.02 20.84
CA PHE A 102 0.35 5.57 21.17
C PHE A 102 0.23 5.31 22.68
N ASP A 103 -0.83 5.81 23.34
CA ASP A 103 -1.04 5.71 24.81
C ASP A 103 -1.63 4.35 25.22
N ASP A 104 -1.46 3.95 26.49
CA ASP A 104 -1.85 2.63 27.02
C ASP A 104 -3.36 2.29 26.92
N ASP A 105 -4.23 3.28 26.73
CA ASP A 105 -5.71 3.10 26.62
C ASP A 105 -6.19 2.65 25.22
N ILE A 106 -5.26 2.24 24.36
CA ILE A 106 -5.55 1.79 22.99
C ILE A 106 -6.14 0.39 22.94
N ALA A 107 -5.82 -0.45 23.92
CA ALA A 107 -6.28 -1.84 23.94
C ALA A 107 -7.82 -1.96 24.08
N THR A 108 -8.50 -0.89 24.51
CA THR A 108 -9.93 -0.92 24.90
C THR A 108 -10.83 -0.04 24.01
N ARG A 109 -10.27 0.89 23.23
CA ARG A 109 -11.04 1.98 22.58
C ARG A 109 -11.97 1.55 21.43
N GLY A 110 -11.75 0.40 20.80
CA GLY A 110 -12.65 -0.21 19.80
C GLY A 110 -12.75 0.54 18.46
N THR A 111 -12.98 1.86 18.46
CA THR A 111 -13.06 2.70 17.26
C THR A 111 -12.20 3.95 17.41
N TRP A 112 -11.77 4.52 16.28
CA TRP A 112 -10.90 5.69 16.19
C TRP A 112 -11.39 6.64 15.12
N ASN A 113 -11.07 7.91 15.30
CA ASN A 113 -11.17 8.91 14.25
C ASN A 113 -9.80 9.45 13.83
N PHE A 114 -9.77 10.18 12.73
CA PHE A 114 -8.58 10.84 12.20
C PHE A 114 -7.78 11.62 13.25
N PHE A 115 -8.42 12.33 14.18
CA PHE A 115 -7.74 13.14 15.19
C PHE A 115 -7.43 12.35 16.46
N ARG A 116 -6.23 12.54 16.99
CA ARG A 116 -5.86 12.10 18.34
C ARG A 116 -6.21 13.18 19.38
N GLY A 117 -5.90 14.42 19.05
CA GLY A 117 -6.18 15.61 19.86
C GLY A 117 -7.55 16.21 19.56
N LEU A 118 -7.73 17.47 19.98
CA LEU A 118 -8.92 18.24 19.61
C LEU A 118 -9.00 18.38 18.08
N PRO A 119 -10.15 18.11 17.46
CA PRO A 119 -10.31 18.32 16.03
C PRO A 119 -10.04 19.77 15.63
N VAL A 120 -9.26 19.96 14.56
CA VAL A 120 -8.85 21.28 14.07
C VAL A 120 -9.49 21.53 12.71
N GLY A 121 -9.94 22.77 12.44
CA GLY A 121 -10.50 23.16 11.14
C GLY A 121 -11.81 22.44 10.76
N THR A 122 -12.48 21.83 11.74
CA THR A 122 -13.68 21.00 11.55
C THR A 122 -14.68 21.16 12.72
N THR A 123 -15.65 20.26 12.84
CA THR A 123 -16.64 20.24 13.93
C THR A 123 -16.01 19.94 15.30
N ARG A 124 -16.63 20.46 16.37
CA ARG A 124 -16.16 20.28 17.76
C ARG A 124 -16.05 18.82 18.19
N GLY A 125 -17.00 17.99 17.76
CA GLY A 125 -16.90 16.53 17.80
C GLY A 125 -16.61 16.02 16.39
N TYR A 126 -15.59 15.21 16.23
CA TYR A 126 -15.28 14.55 14.96
C TYR A 126 -15.62 13.05 15.10
N PRO A 127 -16.43 12.48 14.19
CA PRO A 127 -16.89 11.11 14.30
C PRO A 127 -15.74 10.12 14.09
N ASP A 128 -15.81 8.96 14.74
CA ASP A 128 -14.97 7.82 14.34
C ASP A 128 -15.28 7.42 12.90
N ASP A 129 -14.20 7.05 12.21
CA ASP A 129 -14.21 6.69 10.81
C ASP A 129 -13.65 5.29 10.64
N VAL A 130 -14.20 4.60 9.64
CA VAL A 130 -13.82 3.23 9.30
C VAL A 130 -12.37 3.17 8.87
N ASP A 131 -11.86 4.20 8.22
CA ASP A 131 -10.50 4.24 7.68
C ASP A 131 -9.44 4.12 8.79
N THR A 132 -9.47 5.07 9.74
CA THR A 132 -8.56 5.13 10.88
C THR A 132 -8.77 3.94 11.80
N THR A 133 -10.03 3.54 12.01
CA THR A 133 -10.35 2.37 12.83
C THR A 133 -9.74 1.09 12.23
N CYS A 134 -9.99 0.81 10.96
CA CYS A 134 -9.47 -0.38 10.28
C CYS A 134 -7.94 -0.38 10.20
N TYR A 135 -7.31 0.79 10.06
CA TYR A 135 -5.86 0.89 10.16
C TYR A 135 -5.35 0.57 11.57
N ALA A 136 -5.99 1.12 12.60
CA ALA A 136 -5.62 0.90 14.00
C ALA A 136 -5.75 -0.58 14.38
N LEU A 137 -6.88 -1.22 14.04
CA LEU A 137 -7.11 -2.64 14.31
C LEU A 137 -6.06 -3.56 13.66
N ARG A 138 -5.47 -3.15 12.54
CA ARG A 138 -4.47 -3.95 11.81
C ARG A 138 -3.05 -3.72 12.30
N VAL A 139 -2.74 -2.50 12.74
CA VAL A 139 -1.36 -2.07 13.05
C VAL A 139 -1.05 -2.14 14.55
N LEU A 140 -2.05 -1.97 15.40
CA LEU A 140 -1.90 -1.97 16.85
C LEU A 140 -2.18 -3.38 17.42
N PRO A 141 -1.63 -3.73 18.59
CA PRO A 141 -1.85 -5.02 19.24
C PRO A 141 -3.24 -5.08 19.90
N ILE A 142 -4.30 -5.05 19.10
CA ILE A 142 -5.69 -5.09 19.56
C ILE A 142 -6.11 -6.54 19.80
N ASP A 143 -6.87 -6.78 20.87
CA ASP A 143 -7.48 -8.09 21.12
C ASP A 143 -8.38 -8.48 19.92
N PRO A 144 -8.17 -9.65 19.30
CA PRO A 144 -9.00 -10.12 18.20
C PRO A 144 -10.50 -10.16 18.51
N ILE A 145 -10.91 -10.34 19.78
CA ILE A 145 -12.32 -10.30 20.19
C ILE A 145 -12.88 -8.89 19.97
N ILE A 146 -12.15 -7.86 20.40
CA ILE A 146 -12.54 -6.45 20.23
C ILE A 146 -12.57 -6.12 18.72
N ALA A 147 -11.51 -6.48 18.00
CA ALA A 147 -11.42 -6.20 16.57
C ALA A 147 -12.56 -6.86 15.79
N ASN A 148 -12.86 -8.13 16.05
CA ASN A 148 -13.98 -8.82 15.39
C ASN A 148 -15.33 -8.20 15.75
N GLY A 149 -15.54 -7.77 16.99
CA GLY A 149 -16.76 -7.05 17.38
C GLY A 149 -16.93 -5.72 16.63
N VAL A 150 -15.84 -5.03 16.32
CA VAL A 150 -15.86 -3.81 15.49
C VAL A 150 -16.14 -4.14 14.02
N LEU A 151 -15.53 -5.21 13.49
CA LEU A 151 -15.82 -5.68 12.14
C LEU A 151 -17.28 -6.10 11.98
N ASP A 152 -17.87 -6.77 12.98
CA ASP A 152 -19.29 -7.14 12.99
C ASP A 152 -20.19 -5.89 12.93
N ARG A 153 -19.83 -4.83 13.68
CA ARG A 153 -20.52 -3.54 13.59
C ARG A 153 -20.43 -2.95 12.19
N ILE A 154 -19.25 -2.98 11.57
CA ILE A 154 -19.05 -2.50 10.19
C ILE A 154 -19.94 -3.26 9.21
N LEU A 155 -20.04 -4.58 9.33
CA LEU A 155 -20.93 -5.37 8.49
C LEU A 155 -22.40 -5.00 8.71
N ALA A 156 -22.83 -4.86 9.98
CA ALA A 156 -24.21 -4.55 10.30
C ALA A 156 -24.69 -3.24 9.68
N PHE A 157 -23.90 -2.16 9.77
CA PHE A 157 -24.32 -0.91 9.12
C PHE A 157 -24.11 -0.91 7.60
N THR A 158 -23.13 -1.64 7.09
CA THR A 158 -22.96 -1.83 5.63
C THR A 158 -24.21 -2.50 5.04
N GLU A 159 -24.75 -3.52 5.71
CA GLU A 159 -26.01 -4.16 5.33
C GLU A 159 -27.20 -3.21 5.42
N SER A 160 -27.18 -2.21 6.30
CA SER A 160 -28.24 -1.20 6.38
C SER A 160 -28.08 -0.06 5.37
N HIS A 161 -26.87 0.16 4.83
CA HIS A 161 -26.59 1.23 3.89
C HIS A 161 -27.34 1.01 2.55
N PRO A 162 -27.85 2.07 1.89
CA PRO A 162 -28.57 1.93 0.61
C PRO A 162 -27.76 1.21 -0.46
N ASP A 163 -26.48 1.57 -0.60
CA ASP A 163 -25.59 1.00 -1.62
C ASP A 163 -24.93 -0.32 -1.21
N LYS A 164 -25.12 -0.77 0.04
CA LYS A 164 -24.43 -1.94 0.62
C LYS A 164 -22.88 -1.86 0.52
N ILE A 165 -22.35 -0.65 0.41
CA ILE A 165 -20.92 -0.34 0.40
C ILE A 165 -20.56 0.20 1.78
N ILE A 166 -19.36 -0.13 2.27
CA ILE A 166 -18.83 0.37 3.54
C ILE A 166 -18.74 1.92 3.49
N PRO A 167 -19.50 2.65 4.32
CA PRO A 167 -19.37 4.11 4.43
C PRO A 167 -18.12 4.53 5.21
N VAL A 168 -17.77 5.81 5.09
CA VAL A 168 -16.59 6.37 5.77
C VAL A 168 -16.77 6.45 7.28
N TYR A 169 -17.96 6.80 7.76
CA TYR A 169 -18.21 7.08 9.17
C TYR A 169 -19.14 6.04 9.81
N PHE A 170 -18.93 5.80 11.10
CA PHE A 170 -19.87 5.01 11.91
C PHE A 170 -21.19 5.77 12.08
N PRO A 171 -22.35 5.19 11.70
CA PRO A 171 -23.62 5.91 11.74
C PRO A 171 -23.98 6.48 13.11
N GLU A 172 -23.73 5.72 14.16
CA GLU A 172 -23.96 6.13 15.55
C GLU A 172 -23.14 7.36 15.99
N HIS A 173 -22.07 7.71 15.26
CA HIS A 173 -21.16 8.81 15.61
C HIS A 173 -21.41 10.07 14.77
N CYS A 174 -22.29 10.05 13.76
CA CYS A 174 -22.52 11.19 12.87
C CYS A 174 -23.37 12.34 13.47
N GLY A 175 -23.98 12.17 14.67
CA GLY A 175 -24.75 13.20 15.38
C GLY A 175 -26.04 13.65 14.65
N ASP A 176 -26.54 14.87 14.96
CA ASP A 176 -27.79 15.42 14.37
C ASP A 176 -27.71 15.70 12.84
N ASP A 177 -26.50 15.65 12.26
CA ASP A 177 -26.21 15.75 10.81
C ASP A 177 -26.26 14.37 10.13
N ASN A 178 -26.97 13.42 10.76
CA ASN A 178 -26.89 11.97 10.56
C ASN A 178 -27.14 11.50 9.11
N SER A 179 -27.95 12.21 8.34
CA SER A 179 -28.38 11.71 7.02
C SER A 179 -27.35 11.94 5.91
N SER A 180 -26.44 12.90 6.06
CA SER A 180 -25.52 13.29 4.98
C SER A 180 -24.10 12.75 5.14
N ARG A 181 -23.63 12.57 6.39
CA ARG A 181 -22.26 12.09 6.64
C ARG A 181 -22.14 10.58 6.52
N CYS A 182 -23.12 9.84 7.01
CA CYS A 182 -23.04 8.38 7.04
C CYS A 182 -23.35 7.75 5.66
N THR A 183 -23.64 8.56 4.64
CA THR A 183 -23.77 8.14 3.24
C THR A 183 -22.50 8.40 2.42
N ILE A 184 -21.47 8.99 3.03
CA ILE A 184 -20.22 9.28 2.33
C ILE A 184 -19.50 7.97 2.07
N LEU A 185 -19.23 7.71 0.80
CA LEU A 185 -18.38 6.63 0.32
C LEU A 185 -17.03 7.20 -0.12
N ASP A 186 -15.97 6.45 0.11
CA ASP A 186 -14.63 6.75 -0.40
C ASP A 186 -13.90 5.43 -0.72
N PRO A 187 -13.32 5.29 -1.93
CA PRO A 187 -12.72 4.03 -2.35
C PRO A 187 -11.47 3.66 -1.55
N ILE A 188 -10.72 4.64 -1.03
CA ILE A 188 -9.54 4.38 -0.20
C ILE A 188 -9.96 3.82 1.16
N VAL A 189 -11.01 4.39 1.75
CA VAL A 189 -11.60 3.88 2.99
C VAL A 189 -12.10 2.46 2.81
N CYS A 190 -12.77 2.18 1.68
CA CYS A 190 -13.20 0.83 1.33
C CYS A 190 -12.02 -0.14 1.21
N VAL A 191 -10.93 0.27 0.57
CA VAL A 191 -9.70 -0.55 0.45
C VAL A 191 -9.11 -0.83 1.83
N ASN A 192 -8.95 0.17 2.69
CA ASN A 192 -8.38 -0.02 4.02
C ASN A 192 -9.28 -0.88 4.92
N ALA A 193 -10.60 -0.78 4.78
CA ALA A 193 -11.54 -1.69 5.42
C ALA A 193 -11.36 -3.12 4.92
N LEU A 194 -11.31 -3.34 3.59
CA LEU A 194 -11.07 -4.66 3.00
C LEU A 194 -9.73 -5.27 3.44
N ARG A 195 -8.68 -4.46 3.59
CA ARG A 195 -7.39 -4.89 4.17
C ARG A 195 -7.54 -5.35 5.61
N CYS A 196 -8.34 -4.66 6.42
CA CYS A 196 -8.62 -5.06 7.79
C CYS A 196 -9.44 -6.36 7.83
N PHE A 197 -10.49 -6.50 7.01
CA PHE A 197 -11.22 -7.77 6.89
C PHE A 197 -10.31 -8.92 6.46
N ALA A 198 -9.42 -8.69 5.47
CA ALA A 198 -8.41 -9.66 5.10
C ALA A 198 -7.48 -10.01 6.26
N HIS A 199 -7.02 -9.01 7.03
CA HIS A 199 -6.14 -9.21 8.19
C HIS A 199 -6.72 -10.26 9.16
N TYR A 200 -8.01 -10.13 9.48
CA TYR A 200 -8.73 -11.01 10.40
C TYR A 200 -9.35 -12.26 9.74
N GLY A 201 -9.01 -12.57 8.48
CA GLY A 201 -9.48 -13.77 7.78
C GLY A 201 -10.96 -13.72 7.36
N ARG A 202 -11.51 -12.51 7.21
CA ARG A 202 -12.92 -12.23 6.91
C ARG A 202 -13.12 -11.51 5.58
N PHE A 203 -12.15 -11.59 4.68
CA PHE A 203 -12.27 -10.94 3.37
C PHE A 203 -13.45 -11.49 2.56
N ASP A 204 -13.81 -12.76 2.73
CA ASP A 204 -14.82 -13.45 1.92
C ASP A 204 -16.27 -13.31 2.43
N GLU A 205 -16.50 -12.45 3.45
CA GLU A 205 -17.85 -12.14 3.94
C GLU A 205 -18.75 -11.67 2.77
N PRO A 206 -19.92 -12.30 2.54
CA PRO A 206 -20.75 -12.01 1.37
C PRO A 206 -21.21 -10.56 1.26
N CYS A 207 -21.47 -9.91 2.40
CA CYS A 207 -21.84 -8.51 2.49
C CYS A 207 -20.74 -7.54 2.01
N LEU A 208 -19.50 -7.99 1.84
CA LEU A 208 -18.41 -7.20 1.25
C LEU A 208 -18.41 -7.19 -0.27
N ALA A 209 -19.21 -8.04 -0.95
CA ALA A 209 -19.22 -8.13 -2.40
C ALA A 209 -19.50 -6.79 -3.11
N PRO A 210 -20.47 -5.96 -2.67
CA PRO A 210 -20.70 -4.64 -3.27
C PRO A 210 -19.51 -3.68 -3.05
N THR A 211 -18.86 -3.73 -1.89
CA THR A 211 -17.66 -2.92 -1.62
C THR A 211 -16.50 -3.32 -2.53
N LYS A 212 -16.25 -4.62 -2.71
CA LYS A 212 -15.24 -5.13 -3.67
C LYS A 212 -15.54 -4.68 -5.10
N ALA A 213 -16.82 -4.74 -5.51
CA ALA A 213 -17.26 -4.31 -6.83
C ALA A 213 -17.09 -2.80 -7.03
N TYR A 214 -17.37 -1.99 -6.00
CA TYR A 214 -17.16 -0.55 -6.01
C TYR A 214 -15.69 -0.18 -6.21
N VAL A 215 -14.78 -0.77 -5.42
CA VAL A 215 -13.32 -0.57 -5.59
C VAL A 215 -12.89 -0.97 -7.00
N GLY A 216 -13.31 -2.13 -7.48
CA GLY A 216 -12.98 -2.59 -8.83
C GLY A 216 -13.56 -1.70 -9.95
N HIS A 217 -14.70 -1.05 -9.72
CA HIS A 217 -15.27 -0.08 -10.65
C HIS A 217 -14.45 1.21 -10.71
N VAL A 218 -14.07 1.77 -9.55
CA VAL A 218 -13.24 2.99 -9.50
C VAL A 218 -11.88 2.76 -10.18
N LEU A 219 -11.24 1.62 -9.93
CA LEU A 219 -9.96 1.27 -10.56
C LEU A 219 -10.06 1.03 -12.08
N ARG A 220 -11.26 0.69 -12.59
CA ARG A 220 -11.50 0.54 -14.04
C ARG A 220 -11.69 1.86 -14.78
N GLU A 221 -11.96 2.93 -14.05
CA GLU A 221 -12.25 4.25 -14.61
C GLU A 221 -11.16 5.25 -14.17
N PRO A 222 -9.97 5.26 -14.80
CA PRO A 222 -8.84 6.11 -14.39
C PRO A 222 -9.20 7.59 -14.25
N ALA A 223 -10.18 8.08 -15.02
CA ALA A 223 -10.69 9.44 -14.93
C ALA A 223 -11.26 9.77 -13.54
N LEU A 224 -11.83 8.81 -12.81
CA LEU A 224 -12.34 8.99 -11.45
C LEU A 224 -11.23 9.15 -10.40
N MET A 225 -9.98 8.86 -10.77
CA MET A 225 -8.84 8.88 -9.86
C MET A 225 -7.96 10.12 -10.03
N LEU A 226 -8.06 10.85 -11.16
CA LEU A 226 -7.14 11.93 -11.52
C LEU A 226 -7.12 13.11 -10.52
N ASP A 227 -8.26 13.41 -9.89
CA ASP A 227 -8.40 14.50 -8.91
C ASP A 227 -8.29 14.04 -7.44
N GLY A 228 -7.87 12.78 -7.25
CA GLY A 228 -7.93 12.09 -5.96
C GLY A 228 -9.37 11.80 -5.52
N THR A 229 -9.55 11.51 -4.24
CA THR A 229 -10.85 11.24 -3.62
C THR A 229 -11.29 12.42 -2.74
N ARG A 230 -12.45 12.29 -2.08
CA ARG A 230 -12.94 13.33 -1.16
C ARG A 230 -11.90 13.71 -0.11
N TYR A 231 -11.24 12.72 0.49
CA TYR A 231 -10.29 12.92 1.58
C TYR A 231 -8.82 12.83 1.16
N TYR A 232 -8.51 12.26 0.00
CA TYR A 232 -7.14 12.06 -0.46
C TYR A 232 -6.90 12.87 -1.73
N PRO A 233 -6.15 13.99 -1.69
CA PRO A 233 -5.96 14.85 -2.86
C PRO A 233 -5.03 14.24 -3.92
N SER A 234 -4.21 13.26 -3.54
CA SER A 234 -3.28 12.61 -4.45
C SER A 234 -3.98 11.51 -5.26
N PRO A 235 -3.82 11.49 -6.60
CA PRO A 235 -4.34 10.41 -7.43
C PRO A 235 -3.58 9.09 -7.22
N ASP A 236 -2.37 9.14 -6.65
CA ASP A 236 -1.53 7.97 -6.36
C ASP A 236 -1.87 7.29 -5.03
N ALA A 237 -2.73 7.90 -4.19
CA ALA A 237 -3.12 7.32 -2.90
C ALA A 237 -3.93 6.01 -3.07
N LEU A 238 -4.93 5.98 -3.95
CA LEU A 238 -5.74 4.78 -4.17
C LEU A 238 -4.92 3.61 -4.75
N PRO A 239 -4.11 3.78 -5.82
CA PRO A 239 -3.23 2.73 -6.31
C PRO A 239 -2.29 2.20 -5.23
N PHE A 240 -1.74 3.09 -4.39
CA PHE A 240 -0.89 2.70 -3.28
C PHE A 240 -1.62 1.80 -2.28
N PHE A 241 -2.75 2.22 -1.72
CA PHE A 241 -3.49 1.39 -0.76
C PHE A 241 -4.02 0.10 -1.40
N ALA A 242 -4.47 0.15 -2.66
CA ALA A 242 -4.96 -1.03 -3.37
C ALA A 242 -3.83 -2.03 -3.67
N SER A 243 -2.62 -1.55 -3.96
CA SER A 243 -1.45 -2.42 -4.14
C SER A 243 -1.10 -3.16 -2.84
N LEU A 244 -1.23 -2.51 -1.67
CA LEU A 244 -1.04 -3.15 -0.38
C LEU A 244 -2.08 -4.25 -0.15
N LEU A 245 -3.35 -4.01 -0.47
CA LEU A 245 -4.40 -5.03 -0.40
C LEU A 245 -4.07 -6.23 -1.29
N VAL A 246 -3.70 -6.00 -2.54
CA VAL A 246 -3.35 -7.07 -3.49
C VAL A 246 -2.19 -7.91 -2.94
N THR A 247 -1.09 -7.28 -2.53
CA THR A 247 0.07 -8.00 -1.98
C THR A 247 -0.27 -8.77 -0.69
N GLU A 248 -1.10 -8.20 0.20
CA GLU A 248 -1.55 -8.87 1.42
C GLU A 248 -2.42 -10.09 1.11
N LEU A 249 -3.27 -10.03 0.09
CA LEU A 249 -4.10 -11.16 -0.36
C LEU A 249 -3.26 -12.24 -1.05
N GLU A 250 -2.32 -11.86 -1.91
CA GLU A 250 -1.38 -12.80 -2.55
C GLU A 250 -0.57 -13.59 -1.53
N ALA A 251 -0.09 -12.94 -0.47
CA ALA A 251 0.65 -13.57 0.61
C ALA A 251 -0.17 -14.61 1.39
N ARG A 252 -1.51 -14.57 1.32
CA ARG A 252 -2.42 -15.52 1.97
C ARG A 252 -2.72 -16.75 1.11
N GLY A 253 -2.22 -16.79 -0.12
CA GLY A 253 -2.36 -17.92 -1.04
C GLY A 253 -3.56 -17.80 -2.00
N PRO A 254 -3.93 -18.89 -2.68
CA PRO A 254 -4.81 -18.83 -3.86
C PRO A 254 -6.29 -18.56 -3.53
N VAL A 255 -6.68 -18.49 -2.25
CA VAL A 255 -8.08 -18.32 -1.84
C VAL A 255 -8.69 -17.04 -2.43
N HIS A 256 -7.88 -15.98 -2.58
CA HIS A 256 -8.33 -14.68 -3.09
C HIS A 256 -7.86 -14.39 -4.52
N GLU A 257 -7.40 -15.43 -5.25
CA GLU A 257 -6.78 -15.31 -6.56
C GLU A 257 -7.69 -14.59 -7.58
N THR A 258 -9.00 -14.84 -7.55
CA THR A 258 -9.94 -14.16 -8.47
C THR A 258 -9.94 -12.64 -8.30
N PHE A 259 -9.95 -12.14 -7.06
CA PHE A 259 -9.92 -10.69 -6.81
C PHE A 259 -8.57 -10.08 -7.21
N VAL A 260 -7.48 -10.77 -6.86
CA VAL A 260 -6.11 -10.38 -7.23
C VAL A 260 -5.96 -10.29 -8.75
N GLN A 261 -6.30 -11.35 -9.49
CA GLN A 261 -6.20 -11.41 -10.95
C GLN A 261 -7.05 -10.34 -11.65
N ALA A 262 -8.21 -10.00 -11.08
CA ALA A 262 -9.06 -8.94 -11.64
C ALA A 262 -8.53 -7.52 -11.35
N THR A 263 -7.82 -7.32 -10.24
CA THR A 263 -7.42 -5.99 -9.75
C THR A 263 -6.01 -5.61 -10.18
N THR A 264 -5.07 -6.56 -10.17
CA THR A 264 -3.66 -6.32 -10.50
C THR A 264 -3.46 -5.65 -11.87
N PRO A 265 -4.08 -6.11 -12.96
CA PRO A 265 -3.90 -5.46 -14.27
C PRO A 265 -4.41 -4.02 -14.32
N LEU A 266 -5.45 -3.69 -13.56
CA LEU A 266 -6.01 -2.34 -13.49
C LEU A 266 -5.02 -1.38 -12.83
N LEU A 267 -4.45 -1.80 -11.70
CA LEU A 267 -3.42 -1.04 -10.99
C LEU A 267 -2.17 -0.88 -11.85
N GLN A 268 -1.71 -1.96 -12.48
CA GLN A 268 -0.53 -1.91 -13.33
C GLN A 268 -0.72 -0.94 -14.51
N ASN A 269 -1.88 -1.00 -15.17
CA ASN A 269 -2.21 -0.08 -16.27
C ASN A 269 -2.24 1.38 -15.79
N TYR A 270 -2.88 1.66 -14.66
CA TYR A 270 -2.90 3.01 -14.09
C TYR A 270 -1.49 3.53 -13.82
N LEU A 271 -0.64 2.75 -13.16
CA LEU A 271 0.71 3.16 -12.77
C LEU A 271 1.58 3.42 -13.99
N VAL A 272 1.52 2.56 -15.02
CA VAL A 272 2.25 2.78 -16.27
C VAL A 272 1.82 4.07 -16.97
N VAL A 273 0.51 4.32 -17.07
CA VAL A 273 -0.02 5.50 -17.79
C VAL A 273 0.24 6.80 -17.02
N SER A 274 0.18 6.77 -15.68
CA SER A 274 0.37 7.98 -14.85
C SER A 274 1.83 8.33 -14.56
N ALA A 275 2.78 7.41 -14.81
CA ALA A 275 4.20 7.63 -14.54
C ALA A 275 4.80 8.86 -15.25
N GLU A 276 4.36 9.16 -16.48
CA GLU A 276 4.86 10.32 -17.24
C GLU A 276 4.50 11.66 -16.56
N ALA A 277 3.34 11.74 -15.92
CA ALA A 277 2.89 12.95 -15.21
C ALA A 277 3.75 13.25 -13.96
N LEU A 278 4.52 12.27 -13.47
CA LEU A 278 5.40 12.40 -12.31
C LEU A 278 6.82 12.89 -12.67
N VAL A 279 7.11 13.09 -13.95
CA VAL A 279 8.42 13.57 -14.41
C VAL A 279 8.39 15.10 -14.51
N GLY A 280 8.96 15.79 -13.51
CA GLY A 280 9.05 17.26 -13.49
C GLY A 280 9.44 17.86 -12.13
N ALA A 281 9.71 19.17 -12.09
CA ALA A 281 10.31 19.85 -10.91
C ALA A 281 9.32 20.26 -9.81
N SER A 282 8.03 19.92 -9.90
CA SER A 282 6.99 20.43 -8.97
C SER A 282 6.04 19.35 -8.41
N VAL A 283 6.47 18.09 -8.45
CA VAL A 283 5.63 16.96 -8.04
C VAL A 283 5.70 16.75 -6.53
N ASP A 284 4.56 16.47 -5.92
CA ASP A 284 4.44 16.15 -4.50
C ASP A 284 5.26 14.88 -4.15
N PRO A 285 6.27 14.96 -3.27
CA PRO A 285 7.18 13.84 -2.98
C PRO A 285 6.45 12.61 -2.42
N LEU A 286 5.36 12.82 -1.66
CA LEU A 286 4.55 11.73 -1.12
C LEU A 286 3.83 10.97 -2.24
N SER A 287 3.25 11.68 -3.21
CA SER A 287 2.59 11.08 -4.37
C SER A 287 3.56 10.23 -5.20
N VAL A 288 4.75 10.75 -5.50
CA VAL A 288 5.79 9.99 -6.24
C VAL A 288 6.24 8.75 -5.46
N ALA A 289 6.43 8.87 -4.14
CA ALA A 289 6.79 7.72 -3.29
C ALA A 289 5.70 6.65 -3.27
N MET A 290 4.43 7.04 -3.10
CA MET A 290 3.27 6.14 -3.15
C MET A 290 3.19 5.40 -4.48
N HIS A 291 3.37 6.12 -5.59
CA HIS A 291 3.38 5.55 -6.93
C HIS A 291 4.49 4.50 -7.10
N LEU A 292 5.73 4.85 -6.75
CA LEU A 292 6.87 3.94 -6.88
C LEU A 292 6.71 2.70 -6.01
N LEU A 293 6.25 2.85 -4.77
CA LEU A 293 6.01 1.73 -3.87
C LEU A 293 4.92 0.78 -4.40
N ALA A 294 3.85 1.33 -4.97
CA ALA A 294 2.78 0.55 -5.60
C ALA A 294 3.28 -0.21 -6.83
N ALA A 295 4.08 0.45 -7.67
CA ALA A 295 4.69 -0.18 -8.83
C ALA A 295 5.63 -1.32 -8.44
N TYR A 296 6.50 -1.09 -7.46
CA TYR A 296 7.43 -2.12 -6.97
C TYR A 296 6.71 -3.31 -6.35
N SER A 297 5.61 -3.10 -5.62
CA SER A 297 4.85 -4.22 -5.04
C SER A 297 4.14 -5.06 -6.09
N LEU A 298 3.83 -4.48 -7.26
CA LEU A 298 3.21 -5.18 -8.39
C LEU A 298 4.23 -5.68 -9.43
N GLY A 299 5.53 -5.62 -9.11
CA GLY A 299 6.61 -6.12 -9.96
C GLY A 299 6.81 -5.32 -11.25
N LEU A 300 6.40 -4.06 -11.28
CA LEU A 300 6.61 -3.19 -12.44
C LEU A 300 8.03 -2.62 -12.45
N GLU A 301 8.62 -2.60 -13.63
CA GLU A 301 9.79 -1.79 -13.92
C GLU A 301 9.34 -0.36 -14.17
N ILE A 302 9.92 0.59 -13.44
CA ILE A 302 9.58 2.02 -13.55
C ILE A 302 10.73 2.79 -14.15
N ASP A 303 10.38 3.75 -14.99
CA ASP A 303 11.31 4.67 -15.64
C ASP A 303 12.24 5.32 -14.61
N CYS A 304 13.54 5.33 -14.91
CA CYS A 304 14.54 5.95 -14.06
C CYS A 304 14.27 7.44 -13.83
N ARG A 305 13.55 8.11 -14.74
CA ARG A 305 13.12 9.51 -14.61
C ARG A 305 12.15 9.72 -13.45
N THR A 306 11.23 8.79 -13.19
CA THR A 306 10.33 8.87 -12.02
C THR A 306 11.11 8.72 -10.72
N VAL A 307 12.13 7.86 -10.70
CA VAL A 307 13.03 7.72 -9.56
C VAL A 307 13.88 8.98 -9.36
N GLN A 308 14.40 9.57 -10.44
CA GLN A 308 15.13 10.84 -10.39
C GLN A 308 14.25 12.00 -9.90
N ALA A 309 12.97 12.02 -10.28
CA ALA A 309 12.01 12.98 -9.74
C ALA A 309 11.86 12.84 -8.22
N LEU A 310 11.79 11.60 -7.71
CA LEU A 310 11.79 11.36 -6.26
C LEU A 310 13.10 11.78 -5.60
N GLU A 311 14.26 11.50 -6.20
CA GLU A 311 15.57 11.92 -5.68
C GLU A 311 15.68 13.45 -5.61
N ALA A 312 15.21 14.15 -6.65
CA ALA A 312 15.14 15.60 -6.65
C ALA A 312 14.20 16.13 -5.56
N ALA A 313 13.04 15.49 -5.39
CA ALA A 313 12.07 15.85 -4.37
C ALA A 313 12.51 15.47 -2.95
N GLN A 314 13.39 14.47 -2.75
CA GLN A 314 13.96 14.13 -1.43
C GLN A 314 14.83 15.25 -0.87
N LEU A 315 15.49 16.01 -1.75
CA LEU A 315 16.26 17.20 -1.38
C LEU A 315 15.34 18.35 -0.94
N ASP A 316 14.13 18.39 -1.49
CA ASP A 316 13.08 19.29 -1.05
C ASP A 316 12.51 18.76 0.28
N THR A 317 12.87 19.37 1.40
CA THR A 317 12.40 18.96 2.75
C THR A 317 10.89 19.19 2.98
N SER A 318 10.11 19.35 1.91
CA SER A 318 8.68 19.64 1.91
C SER A 318 7.88 18.43 2.39
N ALA A 319 6.81 18.72 3.14
CA ALA A 319 5.86 17.72 3.58
C ALA A 319 4.85 17.47 2.44
N GLY A 320 4.59 16.22 2.10
CA GLY A 320 3.64 15.89 1.05
C GLY A 320 2.20 15.82 1.56
N TRP A 321 1.24 16.11 0.68
CA TRP A 321 -0.18 16.25 1.02
C TRP A 321 -0.88 14.89 1.07
N LEU A 322 -1.00 14.31 2.27
CA LEU A 322 -1.64 13.01 2.45
C LEU A 322 -3.16 13.09 2.28
N CYS A 323 -3.79 14.04 2.97
CA CYS A 323 -5.25 14.12 3.05
C CYS A 323 -5.75 15.57 3.01
N ARG A 324 -7.07 15.74 2.94
CA ARG A 324 -7.77 17.02 2.99
C ARG A 324 -9.08 16.92 3.75
N TYR A 325 -9.54 18.04 4.33
CA TYR A 325 -10.88 18.09 4.91
C TYR A 325 -11.93 18.00 3.81
N GLY A 326 -12.82 16.99 3.88
CA GLY A 326 -13.80 16.73 2.81
C GLY A 326 -14.79 17.86 2.52
N ARG A 327 -15.00 18.79 3.46
CA ARG A 327 -15.91 19.95 3.26
C ARG A 327 -15.20 21.20 2.73
N THR A 328 -14.02 21.51 3.25
CA THR A 328 -13.31 22.76 2.94
C THR A 328 -12.19 22.59 1.92
N GLY A 329 -11.75 21.36 1.66
CA GLY A 329 -10.63 21.04 0.78
C GLY A 329 -9.26 21.35 1.36
N VAL A 330 -9.18 21.88 2.60
CA VAL A 330 -7.92 22.24 3.24
C VAL A 330 -7.03 21.01 3.36
N ARG A 331 -5.84 21.10 2.75
CA ARG A 331 -4.88 19.98 2.69
C ARG A 331 -4.08 19.85 3.99
N ILE A 332 -3.70 18.62 4.30
CA ILE A 332 -2.96 18.22 5.49
C ILE A 332 -1.76 17.39 5.03
N ALA A 333 -0.57 17.84 5.40
CA ALA A 333 0.70 17.20 5.07
C ALA A 333 1.37 16.59 6.30
N ASN A 334 2.14 15.52 6.11
CA ASN A 334 2.93 14.91 7.18
C ASN A 334 4.36 14.66 6.73
N ARG A 335 5.31 15.44 7.26
CA ARG A 335 6.72 15.39 6.82
C ARG A 335 7.38 14.06 7.14
N SER A 336 7.17 13.52 8.35
CA SER A 336 7.80 12.26 8.76
C SER A 336 7.32 11.08 7.91
N LEU A 337 6.01 11.02 7.63
CA LEU A 337 5.45 10.00 6.74
C LEU A 337 6.02 10.13 5.32
N THR A 338 6.00 11.33 4.74
CA THR A 338 6.56 11.58 3.40
C THR A 338 8.00 11.09 3.32
N ARG A 339 8.84 11.49 4.28
CA ARG A 339 10.24 11.10 4.30
C ARG A 339 10.42 9.58 4.42
N LEU A 340 9.65 8.91 5.27
CA LEU A 340 9.74 7.46 5.43
C LEU A 340 9.36 6.72 4.14
N LEU A 341 8.28 7.12 3.48
CA LEU A 341 7.88 6.48 2.22
C LEU A 341 8.86 6.78 1.09
N VAL A 342 9.45 7.99 1.04
CA VAL A 342 10.53 8.33 0.11
C VAL A 342 11.75 7.44 0.35
N GLU A 343 12.20 7.31 1.60
CA GLU A 343 13.33 6.45 1.97
C GLU A 343 13.05 4.97 1.66
N GLU A 344 11.83 4.49 1.91
CA GLU A 344 11.43 3.14 1.55
C GLU A 344 11.45 2.91 0.03
N ALA A 345 10.88 3.83 -0.74
CA ALA A 345 10.85 3.75 -2.20
C ALA A 345 12.27 3.72 -2.78
N LEU A 346 13.13 4.66 -2.36
CA LEU A 346 14.52 4.72 -2.81
C LEU A 346 15.34 3.51 -2.35
N GLY A 347 15.04 2.96 -1.17
CA GLY A 347 15.67 1.74 -0.66
C GLY A 347 15.32 0.48 -1.45
N ARG A 348 14.14 0.43 -2.07
CA ARG A 348 13.66 -0.68 -2.92
C ARG A 348 14.14 -0.62 -4.36
N ARG A 349 14.89 0.41 -4.74
CA ARG A 349 15.36 0.62 -6.11
C ARG A 349 16.21 -0.55 -6.60
N GLU A 350 15.66 -1.36 -7.49
CA GLU A 350 16.44 -2.13 -8.46
C GLU A 350 16.55 -1.26 -9.71
N CYS A 351 17.64 -0.51 -9.86
CA CYS A 351 17.91 0.15 -11.13
C CYS A 351 18.54 -0.87 -12.08
N SER A 352 17.85 -1.22 -13.16
CA SER A 352 18.50 -1.81 -14.33
C SER A 352 19.48 -0.77 -14.90
N VAL A 353 20.75 -0.84 -14.49
CA VAL A 353 21.83 0.02 -15.01
C VAL A 353 22.24 -0.41 -16.42
N LEU A 354 21.28 -0.63 -17.32
CA LEU A 354 21.56 -1.02 -18.71
C LEU A 354 21.38 0.10 -19.73
N GLU A 355 20.81 1.26 -19.38
CA GLU A 355 20.59 2.34 -20.37
C GLU A 355 20.97 3.76 -19.89
N ALA A 356 21.95 3.90 -19.01
CA ALA A 356 22.52 5.23 -18.67
C ALA A 356 23.92 5.48 -19.28
N PHE A 357 24.41 4.60 -20.17
CA PHE A 357 25.76 4.70 -20.77
C PHE A 357 25.78 4.87 -22.29
N LEU A 358 24.70 5.36 -22.90
CA LEU A 358 24.70 5.72 -24.31
C LEU A 358 24.06 7.10 -24.50
N TRP A 359 24.80 8.16 -24.15
CA TRP A 359 24.91 9.41 -24.90
C TRP A 359 26.19 10.14 -24.49
#